data_AF-A0A818GQL1-F1
#
_entry.id   AF-A0A818GQL1-F1
#
_cell.length_a   1.000
_cell.length_b   1.000
_cell.length_c   1.000
_cell.angle_alpha   90.00
_cell.angle_beta   90.00
_cell.angle_gamma   90.00
#
_symmetry.space_group_name_H-M   'P 1'
#
loop_
_entity.id
_entity.type
_entity.pdbx_description
1 polymer ?
#
loop_
_entity_poly.entity_id
_entity_poly.type
_entity_poly.pdbx_seq_one_letter_code
_entity_poly.pdbx_strand_id
1 'polypeptide(L)'
;SFAADVTIRQIFRNDEDKPIEAVYCFPIEEQAAIYSFIARIDDREIVAQLKEKKEAQQEYTDALQQGHGAYLLEKDEKSQDNFIINIGALLPGKECIFQYHMFLN
;
A
#
# COMPACT_ATOMS: atom_id res chain seq x y z
N SER A 1 14.82 -3.83 -22.61
CA SER A 1 13.86 -3.80 -21.49
C SER A 1 13.54 -2.34 -21.23
N PHE A 2 12.27 -1.98 -21.13
CA PHE A 2 11.83 -0.62 -20.80
C PHE A 2 11.17 -0.70 -19.44
N ALA A 3 11.75 -0.04 -18.43
CA ALA A 3 11.09 0.15 -17.15
C ALA A 3 10.30 1.46 -17.21
N ALA A 4 9.05 1.44 -16.74
CA ALA A 4 8.23 2.64 -16.58
C ALA A 4 8.04 2.93 -15.08
N ASP A 5 8.31 4.17 -14.68
CA ASP A 5 7.89 4.67 -13.36
C ASP A 5 6.47 5.21 -13.49
N VAL A 6 5.57 4.67 -12.67
CA VAL A 6 4.14 5.02 -12.69
C VAL A 6 3.74 5.53 -11.31
N THR A 7 3.13 6.71 -11.30
CA THR A 7 2.46 7.25 -10.12
C THR A 7 0.95 7.13 -10.32
N ILE A 8 0.28 6.43 -9.39
CA ILE A 8 -1.18 6.31 -9.38
C ILE A 8 -1.72 7.15 -8.23
N ARG A 9 -2.74 7.96 -8.52
CA ARG A 9 -3.53 8.69 -7.52
C ARG A 9 -5.01 8.42 -7.73
N GLN A 10 -5.65 7.83 -6.74
CA GLN A 10 -7.07 7.48 -6.76
C GLN A 10 -7.79 8.19 -5.62
N ILE A 11 -9.01 8.67 -5.90
CA ILE A 11 -9.86 9.36 -4.93
C ILE A 11 -11.19 8.64 -4.94
N PHE A 12 -11.65 8.26 -3.75
CA PHE A 12 -12.95 7.65 -3.54
C PHE A 12 -13.74 8.48 -2.54
N ARG A 13 -15.03 8.65 -2.77
CA ARG A 13 -15.94 9.35 -1.87
C ARG A 13 -17.11 8.46 -1.51
N ASN A 14 -17.54 8.51 -0.25
CA ASN A 14 -18.81 7.92 0.13
C ASN A 14 -19.96 8.85 -0.28
N ASP A 15 -20.64 8.53 -1.38
CA ASP A 15 -21.82 9.26 -1.87
C ASP A 15 -23.14 8.81 -1.23
N GLU A 16 -23.11 7.81 -0.34
CA GLU A 16 -24.28 7.37 0.42
C GLU A 16 -24.62 8.37 1.54
N ASP A 17 -25.86 8.30 2.02
CA ASP A 17 -26.35 9.10 3.15
C ASP A 17 -26.00 8.50 4.53
N LYS A 18 -25.28 7.38 4.54
CA LYS A 18 -24.89 6.62 5.74
C LYS A 18 -23.40 6.21 5.71
N PRO A 19 -22.78 5.96 6.87
CA PRO A 19 -21.42 5.40 6.90
C PRO A 19 -21.35 4.05 6.18
N ILE A 20 -20.25 3.83 5.45
CA ILE A 20 -19.95 2.56 4.79
C ILE A 20 -18.69 1.93 5.40
N GLU A 21 -18.65 0.61 5.51
CA GLU A 21 -17.41 -0.09 5.80
C GLU A 21 -16.62 -0.24 4.49
N ALA A 22 -15.47 0.41 4.41
CA ALA A 22 -14.69 0.49 3.19
C ALA A 22 -13.41 -0.35 3.28
N VAL A 23 -13.16 -1.12 2.23
CA VAL A 23 -11.93 -1.87 2.02
C VAL A 23 -11.38 -1.48 0.67
N TYR A 24 -10.13 -1.04 0.66
CA TYR A 24 -9.40 -0.77 -0.57
C TYR A 24 -8.61 -2.02 -0.94
N CYS A 25 -8.84 -2.53 -2.14
CA CYS A 25 -8.15 -3.68 -2.68
C CYS A 25 -7.70 -3.37 -4.10
N PHE A 26 -6.45 -3.68 -4.43
CA PHE A 26 -6.00 -3.63 -5.81
C PHE A 26 -5.00 -4.76 -6.11
N PRO A 27 -5.05 -5.31 -7.34
CA PRO A 27 -4.08 -6.30 -7.79
C PRO A 27 -2.75 -5.61 -8.12
N ILE A 28 -1.65 -6.19 -7.67
CA ILE A 28 -0.30 -5.87 -8.10
C ILE A 28 0.02 -6.83 -9.25
N GLU A 29 0.34 -6.29 -10.42
CA GLU A 29 0.78 -7.13 -11.53
C GLU A 29 2.09 -7.84 -11.19
N GLU A 30 2.31 -9.06 -11.69
CA GLU A 30 3.55 -9.82 -11.42
C GLU A 30 4.83 -9.06 -11.84
N GLN A 31 4.71 -8.17 -12.84
CA GLN A 31 5.81 -7.35 -13.36
C GLN A 31 5.91 -5.98 -12.68
N ALA A 32 5.08 -5.73 -11.67
CA ALA A 32 5.03 -4.48 -10.94
C ALA A 32 5.75 -4.53 -9.58
N ALA A 33 6.46 -3.47 -9.23
CA ALA A 33 7.05 -3.29 -7.90
C ALA A 33 6.63 -1.95 -7.30
N ILE A 34 5.89 -1.97 -6.18
CA ILE A 34 5.48 -0.76 -5.46
C ILE A 34 6.54 -0.41 -4.41
N TYR A 35 7.05 0.81 -4.46
CA TYR A 35 8.10 1.28 -3.54
C TYR A 35 7.64 2.45 -2.64
N SER A 36 6.47 3.04 -2.92
CA SER A 36 5.88 4.08 -2.10
C SER A 36 4.37 3.96 -2.11
N PHE A 37 3.74 4.03 -0.94
CA PHE A 37 2.30 4.02 -0.81
C PHE A 37 1.85 4.94 0.34
N ILE A 38 0.89 5.81 0.04
CA ILE A 38 0.26 6.75 0.97
C ILE A 38 -1.25 6.63 0.82
N ALA A 39 -1.94 6.39 1.93
CA ALA A 39 -3.39 6.53 2.03
C ALA A 39 -3.74 7.71 2.96
N ARG A 40 -4.67 8.56 2.54
CA ARG A 40 -5.25 9.63 3.35
C ARG A 40 -6.73 9.37 3.51
N ILE A 41 -7.17 9.22 4.75
CA ILE A 41 -8.54 8.86 5.12
C ILE A 41 -8.94 9.82 6.23
N ASP A 42 -9.85 10.75 5.94
CA ASP A 42 -10.17 11.86 6.85
C ASP A 42 -8.90 12.60 7.32
N ASP A 43 -8.64 12.61 8.64
CA ASP A 43 -7.46 13.24 9.27
C ASP A 43 -6.30 12.25 9.48
N ARG A 44 -6.41 11.02 8.95
CA ARG A 44 -5.40 9.97 9.08
C ARG A 44 -4.59 9.84 7.81
N GLU A 45 -3.27 9.87 7.94
CA GLU A 45 -2.35 9.50 6.87
C GLU A 45 -1.66 8.18 7.24
N ILE A 46 -1.73 7.21 6.34
CA ILE A 46 -1.07 5.92 6.43
C ILE A 46 0.04 5.93 5.38
N VAL A 47 1.29 5.93 5.82
CA VAL A 47 2.46 5.80 4.96
C VAL A 47 3.00 4.39 5.09
N ALA A 48 2.94 3.61 4.02
CA ALA A 48 3.55 2.29 4.00
C ALA A 48 4.94 2.39 3.35
N GLN A 49 5.98 2.06 4.13
CA GLN A 49 7.30 1.81 3.58
C GLN A 49 7.34 0.39 3.02
N LEU A 50 7.12 0.28 1.71
CA LEU A 50 7.17 -0.98 0.99
C LEU A 50 8.61 -1.19 0.51
N LYS A 51 9.39 -1.99 1.25
CA LYS A 51 10.76 -2.31 0.86
C LYS A 51 10.73 -3.39 -0.23
N GLU A 52 11.49 -3.20 -1.31
CA GLU A 52 11.62 -4.20 -2.36
C GLU A 52 12.15 -5.52 -1.79
N LYS A 53 11.59 -6.63 -2.27
CA LYS A 53 11.78 -8.01 -1.76
C LYS A 53 13.26 -8.41 -1.55
N LYS A 54 14.20 -7.81 -2.29
CA LYS A 54 15.65 -8.09 -2.19
C LYS A 54 16.39 -7.20 -1.19
N GLU A 55 16.09 -5.89 -1.14
CA GLU A 55 16.73 -4.96 -0.21
C GLU A 55 16.18 -5.09 1.21
N ALA A 56 14.88 -5.39 1.35
CA ALA A 56 14.25 -5.65 2.65
C ALA A 56 14.90 -6.82 3.39
N GLN A 57 15.29 -7.87 2.66
CA GLN A 57 15.91 -9.07 3.21
C GLN A 57 17.35 -8.81 3.70
N GLN A 58 18.07 -7.94 3.00
CA GLN A 58 19.44 -7.57 3.34
C GLN A 58 19.47 -6.60 4.53
N GLU A 59 18.64 -5.55 4.51
CA GLU A 59 18.52 -4.61 5.63
C GLU A 59 17.88 -5.22 6.88
N TYR A 60 16.97 -6.18 6.76
CA TYR A 60 16.41 -6.89 7.92
C TYR A 60 17.48 -7.74 8.62
N THR A 61 18.36 -8.39 7.86
CA THR A 61 19.51 -9.14 8.40
C THR A 61 20.49 -8.20 9.11
N ASP A 62 20.72 -7.00 8.56
CA ASP A 62 21.60 -5.99 9.15
C ASP A 62 20.97 -5.26 10.34
N ALA A 63 19.64 -5.05 10.35
CA ALA A 63 18.90 -4.39 11.43
C ALA A 63 18.65 -5.32 12.64
N LEU A 64 18.50 -6.63 12.41
CA LEU A 64 18.48 -7.64 13.48
C LEU A 64 19.81 -7.67 14.26
N GLN A 65 20.93 -7.37 13.61
CA GLN A 65 22.23 -7.22 14.28
C GLN A 65 22.34 -5.91 15.08
N GLN A 66 21.49 -4.91 14.82
CA GLN A 66 21.55 -3.56 15.39
C GLN A 66 20.35 -3.22 16.30
N GLY A 67 19.48 -4.20 16.60
CA GLY A 67 18.44 -4.08 17.62
C GLY A 67 17.28 -3.11 17.30
N HIS A 68 17.09 -2.72 16.04
CA HIS A 68 16.00 -1.82 15.65
C HIS A 68 14.84 -2.61 15.03
N GLY A 69 13.66 -2.51 15.65
CA GLY A 69 12.45 -3.19 15.19
C GLY A 69 11.93 -2.59 13.88
N ALA A 70 12.09 -3.34 12.79
CA ALA A 70 11.45 -3.06 11.51
C ALA A 70 10.25 -4.00 11.33
N TYR A 71 9.07 -3.44 11.03
CA TYR A 71 7.87 -4.23 10.73
C TYR A 71 7.87 -4.58 9.24
N LEU A 72 8.05 -5.87 8.93
CA LEU A 72 8.00 -6.43 7.59
C LEU A 72 6.55 -6.86 7.27
N LEU A 73 5.98 -6.32 6.19
CA LEU A 73 4.74 -6.85 5.60
C LEU A 73 5.15 -7.99 4.65
N GLU A 74 5.00 -9.23 5.10
CA GLU A 74 5.28 -10.42 4.30
C GLU A 74 4.16 -10.69 3.27
N LYS A 75 4.60 -11.06 2.07
CA LYS A 75 3.80 -11.52 0.94
C LYS A 75 3.33 -12.94 1.24
N ASP A 76 2.01 -13.16 1.35
CA ASP A 76 1.44 -14.51 1.49
C ASP A 76 1.66 -15.29 0.19
N GLU A 77 2.47 -16.35 0.25
CA GLU A 77 2.85 -17.18 -0.91
C GLU A 77 1.65 -17.93 -1.55
N LYS A 78 0.46 -17.88 -0.95
CA LYS A 78 -0.74 -18.58 -1.44
C LYS A 78 -1.81 -17.65 -2.01
N SER A 79 -1.68 -16.35 -1.83
CA SER A 79 -2.72 -15.38 -2.16
C SER A 79 -2.22 -14.52 -3.32
N GLN A 80 -2.82 -14.70 -4.51
CA GLN A 80 -2.57 -13.84 -5.68
C GLN A 80 -2.48 -12.37 -5.26
N ASP A 81 -1.45 -11.70 -5.79
CA ASP A 81 -0.85 -10.41 -5.49
C ASP A 81 -1.79 -9.23 -5.18
N ASN A 82 -2.70 -9.34 -4.22
CA ASN A 82 -3.65 -8.28 -3.87
C ASN A 82 -3.14 -7.50 -2.66
N PHE A 83 -3.05 -6.18 -2.82
CA PHE A 83 -2.84 -5.28 -1.69
C PHE A 83 -4.19 -4.88 -1.12
N ILE A 84 -4.37 -5.11 0.19
CA ILE A 84 -5.65 -4.87 0.88
C ILE A 84 -5.42 -3.94 2.06
N ILE A 85 -6.20 -2.86 2.13
CA ILE A 85 -6.28 -1.97 3.28
C ILE A 85 -7.71 -1.89 3.77
N ASN A 86 -7.90 -2.16 5.06
CA ASN A 86 -9.14 -1.85 5.74
C ASN A 86 -9.14 -0.35 6.11
N ILE A 87 -10.06 0.41 5.51
CA ILE A 87 -10.26 1.84 5.79
C ILE A 87 -11.12 2.01 7.06
N GLY A 88 -11.96 1.02 7.36
CA GLY A 88 -12.98 1.08 8.40
C GLY A 88 -14.21 1.86 7.91
N ALA A 89 -14.89 2.53 8.85
CA ALA A 89 -16.10 3.30 8.54
C ALA A 89 -15.75 4.62 7.84
N LEU A 90 -16.15 4.77 6.58
CA LEU A 90 -16.09 6.01 5.81
C LEU A 90 -17.44 6.75 5.92
N LEU A 91 -17.43 7.94 6.51
CA LEU A 91 -18.65 8.71 6.75
C LEU A 91 -19.23 9.32 5.45
N PRO A 92 -20.53 9.65 5.41
CA PRO A 92 -21.16 10.33 4.27
C PRO A 92 -20.40 11.58 3.82
N GLY A 93 -20.17 11.69 2.51
CA GLY A 93 -19.46 12.82 1.91
C GLY A 93 -17.96 12.88 2.20
N LYS A 94 -17.38 11.90 2.91
CA LYS A 94 -15.93 11.83 3.16
C LYS A 94 -15.20 11.12 2.04
N GLU A 95 -13.93 11.48 1.91
CA GLU A 95 -13.04 10.99 0.87
C GLU A 95 -11.86 10.20 1.44
N CYS A 96 -11.43 9.21 0.66
CA CYS A 96 -10.18 8.50 0.83
C CYS A 96 -9.33 8.72 -0.43
N ILE A 97 -8.06 9.10 -0.23
CA ILE A 97 -7.11 9.33 -1.31
C ILE A 97 -5.99 8.31 -1.18
N PHE A 98 -5.74 7.56 -2.23
CA PHE A 98 -4.63 6.62 -2.34
C PHE A 98 -3.64 7.14 -3.36
N GLN A 99 -2.37 7.18 -2.99
CA GLN A 99 -1.28 7.51 -3.90
C GLN A 99 -0.16 6.50 -3.73
N TYR A 100 0.31 5.93 -4.84
CA TYR A 100 1.44 5.02 -4.81
C TYR A 100 2.28 5.10 -6.08
N HIS A 101 3.55 4.74 -5.92
CA HIS A 101 4.55 4.73 -6.96
C HIS A 101 5.01 3.30 -7.22
N MET A 102 5.10 2.94 -8.50
CA MET A 102 5.46 1.59 -8.91
C MET A 102 6.34 1.60 -10.16
N PHE A 103 7.21 0.61 -10.27
CA PHE A 103 7.87 0.26 -11.53
C PHE A 103 7.09 -0.82 -12.26
N LEU A 104 7.00 -0.69 -13.59
CA LEU A 104 6.55 -1.74 -14.51
C LEU A 104 7.72 -2.17 -15.39
N ASN A 105 8.02 -3.47 -15.46
CA ASN A 105 9.17 -4.04 -16.17
C ASN A 105 8.79 -4.98 -17.31
#